data_AF-A0A7L3X026-F1
#
_entry.id   AF-A0A7L3X026-F1
#
_cell.length_a   1.000
_cell.length_b   1.000
_cell.length_c   1.000
_cell.angle_alpha   90.00
_cell.angle_beta   90.00
_cell.angle_gamma   90.00
#
_symmetry.space_group_name_H-M   'P 1'
#
loop_
_entity.id
_entity.type
_entity.pdbx_description
1 polymer ?
#
loop_
_entity_poly.entity_id
_entity_poly.type
_entity_poly.pdbx_seq_one_letter_code
_entity_poly.pdbx_strand_id
1 'polypeptide(L)'
;ACAPLWSQECGTSVFSTGICAQLDSDLRPVGTIAPTAQRCSTYMDIVIVLDGSNSIYPWYEVQNFLSSILSKFFIGPGQIQVGVLQYGERAVHEWVLGQYQTAEEVVEAAKNISRQEGRETRTAFAIHQACTEAFSPERGGRADATRLMIVVTDGESHDGEDLPEALVECEKRNVTRYAIAVSTLATIPTCHPGAGTMAQFPLLCQPRLGEPPSWLRWGQDPSPLPRCWGTTSAASRTLRISSVRSNTSPATQMRNTSSTVTQLLPKDGILFGMVGAYDWDGAVLEESRRGRIIPPRKAFEKEFPLELKNHAAYLGYTVSSLRLPGGQRLYVAGAPRFQHKGKVILFRMDPAGTVMVAQALTGEQIGSYFGSEVCPLDVDGDGVTDVLLVAAPMYLGAQSRETGRVHPVPPPQQLLGPAGTLHADKKPQDSRFGYALAAVPDLNHDGLNDVVVGAPLEDGHRGAVYIYHGAPGTLLPHYKQ
;
A
#
# COMPACT_ATOMS: atom_id res chain seq x y z
N ALA A 1 -16.76 15.61 9.09
CA ALA A 1 -16.04 14.77 10.09
C ALA A 1 -15.58 13.49 9.42
N CYS A 2 -14.44 12.91 9.81
CA CYS A 2 -13.88 11.72 9.18
C CYS A 2 -13.41 10.69 10.20
N ALA A 3 -13.61 9.42 9.90
CA ALA A 3 -13.12 8.26 10.62
C ALA A 3 -12.11 7.52 9.70
N PRO A 4 -10.82 7.85 9.78
CA PRO A 4 -9.81 7.37 8.82
C PRO A 4 -9.44 5.89 9.00
N LEU A 5 -9.69 5.36 10.19
CA LEU A 5 -9.47 3.96 10.55
C LEU A 5 -10.72 3.09 10.36
N TRP A 6 -11.78 3.65 9.77
CA TRP A 6 -12.90 2.81 9.36
C TRP A 6 -12.40 1.79 8.35
N SER A 7 -12.62 0.53 8.69
CA SER A 7 -12.10 -0.59 7.94
C SER A 7 -13.21 -1.57 7.57
N GLN A 8 -12.99 -2.24 6.46
CA GLN A 8 -13.87 -3.28 5.96
C GLN A 8 -13.10 -4.59 5.83
N GLU A 9 -13.68 -5.67 6.32
CA GLU A 9 -13.18 -7.02 6.08
C GLU A 9 -13.51 -7.45 4.64
N CYS A 10 -12.49 -7.92 3.94
CA CYS A 10 -12.60 -8.54 2.62
C CYS A 10 -11.82 -9.86 2.63
N GLY A 11 -12.54 -10.96 2.86
CA GLY A 11 -11.93 -12.28 3.09
C GLY A 11 -11.09 -12.27 4.37
N THR A 12 -9.81 -12.66 4.29
CA THR A 12 -8.88 -12.64 5.44
C THR A 12 -8.16 -11.30 5.61
N SER A 13 -8.48 -10.28 4.81
CA SER A 13 -7.80 -8.98 4.83
C SER A 13 -8.72 -7.90 5.36
N VAL A 14 -8.16 -6.97 6.14
CA VAL A 14 -8.85 -5.78 6.61
C VAL A 14 -8.35 -4.60 5.79
N PHE A 15 -9.26 -3.88 5.13
CA PHE A 15 -8.93 -2.68 4.36
C PHE A 15 -9.39 -1.42 5.08
N SER A 16 -8.43 -0.57 5.47
CA SER A 16 -8.70 0.74 6.06
C SER A 16 -8.80 1.80 4.97
N THR A 17 -10.00 2.03 4.47
CA THR A 17 -10.27 3.04 3.43
C THR A 17 -10.55 4.41 4.04
N GLY A 18 -11.15 4.44 5.23
CA GLY A 18 -11.67 5.64 5.85
C GLY A 18 -13.06 6.01 5.33
N ILE A 19 -13.82 6.72 6.16
CA ILE A 19 -15.16 7.22 5.84
C ILE A 19 -15.35 8.63 6.40
N CYS A 20 -16.06 9.48 5.69
CA CYS A 20 -16.35 10.85 6.12
C CYS A 20 -17.85 11.13 6.07
N ALA A 21 -18.33 11.91 7.03
CA ALA A 21 -19.68 12.45 7.07
C ALA A 21 -19.62 13.95 6.74
N GLN A 22 -20.43 14.35 5.77
CA GLN A 22 -20.73 15.75 5.49
C GLN A 22 -21.83 16.20 6.46
N LEU A 23 -21.62 17.34 7.10
CA LEU A 23 -22.55 17.91 8.08
C LEU A 23 -23.13 19.22 7.54
N ASP A 24 -24.37 19.52 7.90
CA ASP A 24 -24.97 20.86 7.70
C ASP A 24 -24.58 21.82 8.84
N SER A 25 -25.16 23.03 8.83
CA SER A 25 -24.95 24.06 9.86
C SER A 25 -25.42 23.64 11.25
N ASP A 26 -26.35 22.68 11.34
CA ASP A 26 -26.88 22.15 12.60
C ASP A 26 -26.11 20.88 13.05
N LEU A 27 -24.96 20.61 12.44
CA LEU A 27 -24.13 19.42 12.64
C LEU A 27 -24.85 18.10 12.34
N ARG A 28 -25.88 18.12 11.50
CA ARG A 28 -26.60 16.90 11.11
C ARG A 28 -25.94 16.26 9.90
N PRO A 29 -25.79 14.93 9.86
CA PRO A 29 -25.27 14.23 8.69
C PRO A 29 -26.19 14.41 7.48
N VAL A 30 -25.66 15.01 6.41
CA VAL A 30 -26.38 15.19 5.14
C VAL A 30 -25.86 14.29 4.03
N GLY A 31 -24.69 13.67 4.23
CA GLY A 31 -24.10 12.78 3.25
C GLY A 31 -22.89 12.04 3.79
N THR A 32 -22.49 10.99 3.09
CA THR A 32 -21.32 10.17 3.41
C THR A 32 -20.38 10.13 2.21
N ILE A 33 -19.09 10.31 2.47
CA ILE A 33 -18.03 10.30 1.48
C ILE A 33 -17.07 9.18 1.90
N ALA A 34 -16.99 8.13 1.07
CA ALA A 34 -16.06 7.02 1.26
C ALA A 34 -15.20 6.92 -0.02
N PRO A 35 -14.20 7.81 -0.17
CA PRO A 35 -13.63 8.12 -1.48
C PRO A 35 -12.71 7.00 -2.01
N THR A 36 -12.27 6.12 -1.13
CA THR A 36 -11.41 4.97 -1.46
C THR A 36 -12.06 3.64 -1.09
N ALA A 37 -13.35 3.64 -0.74
CA ALA A 37 -14.10 2.41 -0.50
C ALA A 37 -14.20 1.60 -1.80
N GLN A 38 -13.28 0.66 -1.97
CA GLN A 38 -13.40 -0.39 -2.97
C GLN A 38 -14.46 -1.38 -2.49
N ARG A 39 -15.38 -1.76 -3.38
CA ARG A 39 -16.09 -3.03 -3.20
C ARG A 39 -15.02 -4.12 -3.12
N CYS A 40 -15.13 -5.07 -2.18
CA CYS A 40 -14.25 -6.23 -2.12
C CYS A 40 -14.27 -6.96 -3.47
N SER A 41 -13.38 -6.61 -4.39
CA SER A 41 -13.41 -7.07 -5.78
C SER A 41 -12.20 -7.94 -6.08
N THR A 42 -12.05 -9.04 -5.32
CA THR A 42 -11.07 -10.07 -5.67
C THR A 42 -11.67 -11.45 -5.44
N TYR A 43 -12.63 -11.81 -6.30
CA TYR A 43 -12.89 -13.22 -6.58
C TYR A 43 -11.60 -13.84 -7.14
N MET A 44 -11.24 -15.04 -6.69
CA MET A 44 -10.04 -15.72 -7.16
C MET A 44 -10.38 -17.17 -7.51
N ASP A 45 -9.91 -17.60 -8.67
CA ASP A 45 -9.98 -18.99 -9.10
C ASP A 45 -8.58 -19.56 -8.97
N ILE A 46 -8.43 -20.60 -8.15
CA ILE A 46 -7.17 -21.29 -7.94
C ILE A 46 -7.26 -22.68 -8.57
N VAL A 47 -6.36 -23.00 -9.49
CA VAL A 47 -6.21 -24.37 -10.00
C VAL A 47 -4.88 -24.93 -9.53
N ILE A 48 -4.92 -26.02 -8.78
CA ILE A 48 -3.72 -26.77 -8.42
C ILE A 48 -3.42 -27.78 -9.53
N VAL A 49 -2.24 -27.69 -10.12
CA VAL A 49 -1.71 -28.66 -11.08
C VAL A 49 -0.80 -29.60 -10.32
N LEU A 50 -1.29 -30.79 -10.04
CA LEU A 50 -0.75 -31.70 -9.05
C LEU A 50 -0.05 -32.89 -9.72
N ASP A 51 1.25 -33.02 -9.51
CA ASP A 51 2.02 -34.16 -10.00
C ASP A 51 1.63 -35.43 -9.24
N GLY A 52 1.06 -36.38 -9.96
CA GLY A 52 0.65 -37.71 -9.51
C GLY A 52 1.50 -38.82 -10.12
N SER A 53 2.69 -38.50 -10.63
CA SER A 53 3.60 -39.45 -11.26
C SER A 53 4.21 -40.45 -10.25
N ASN A 54 5.02 -41.40 -10.76
CA ASN A 54 5.63 -42.45 -9.95
C ASN A 54 6.81 -41.99 -9.09
N SER A 55 7.42 -40.85 -9.40
CA SER A 55 8.50 -40.28 -8.60
C SER A 55 7.98 -39.57 -7.34
N ILE A 56 6.70 -39.21 -7.32
CA ILE A 56 6.00 -38.66 -6.16
C ILE A 56 5.64 -39.77 -5.17
N TYR A 57 6.57 -40.07 -4.27
CA TYR A 57 6.39 -41.03 -3.19
C TYR A 57 7.11 -40.56 -1.91
N PRO A 58 6.47 -40.65 -0.73
CA PRO A 58 5.15 -41.26 -0.50
C PRO A 58 3.97 -40.28 -0.70
N TRP A 59 2.87 -40.79 -1.28
CA TRP A 59 1.73 -39.95 -1.71
C TRP A 59 1.05 -39.15 -0.58
N TYR A 60 1.02 -39.70 0.63
CA TYR A 60 0.37 -39.05 1.77
C TYR A 60 1.02 -37.69 2.12
N GLU A 61 2.29 -37.46 1.78
CA GLU A 61 2.94 -36.17 1.98
C GLU A 61 2.33 -35.08 1.10
N VAL A 62 1.97 -35.43 -0.14
CA VAL A 62 1.28 -34.54 -1.07
C VAL A 62 -0.14 -34.25 -0.61
N GLN A 63 -0.88 -35.26 -0.16
CA GLN A 63 -2.22 -35.08 0.42
C GLN A 63 -2.20 -34.17 1.66
N ASN A 64 -1.21 -34.35 2.53
CA ASN A 64 -1.01 -33.50 3.71
C ASN A 64 -0.62 -32.06 3.33
N PHE A 65 0.24 -31.90 2.33
CA PHE A 65 0.61 -30.60 1.78
C PHE A 65 -0.61 -29.86 1.22
N LEU A 66 -1.41 -30.53 0.39
CA LEU A 66 -2.66 -29.99 -0.15
C LEU A 66 -3.63 -29.60 0.97
N SER A 67 -3.84 -30.48 1.95
CA SER A 67 -4.70 -30.18 3.10
C SER A 67 -4.22 -28.94 3.87
N SER A 68 -2.90 -28.82 4.07
CA SER A 68 -2.30 -27.67 4.77
C SER A 68 -2.43 -26.36 4.00
N ILE A 69 -2.30 -26.36 2.68
CA ILE A 69 -2.45 -25.12 1.89
C ILE A 69 -3.93 -24.75 1.73
N LEU A 70 -4.80 -25.71 1.43
CA LEU A 70 -6.22 -25.49 1.15
C LEU A 70 -7.00 -25.03 2.38
N SER A 71 -6.67 -25.54 3.58
CA SER A 71 -7.25 -25.09 4.85
C SER A 71 -6.98 -23.61 5.18
N LYS A 72 -6.03 -22.97 4.49
CA LYS A 72 -5.71 -21.54 4.69
C LYS A 72 -6.48 -20.61 3.75
N PHE A 73 -7.24 -21.16 2.80
CA PHE A 73 -8.02 -20.38 1.86
C PHE A 73 -9.45 -20.18 2.39
N PHE A 74 -10.00 -19.00 2.16
CA PHE A 74 -11.42 -18.73 2.40
C PHE A 74 -12.22 -19.09 1.16
N ILE A 75 -12.65 -20.34 1.09
CA ILE A 75 -13.35 -20.91 -0.07
C ILE A 75 -14.84 -20.60 0.04
N GLY A 76 -15.43 -20.12 -1.05
CA GLY A 76 -16.85 -19.80 -1.12
C GLY A 76 -17.28 -19.17 -2.45
N PRO A 77 -18.59 -19.20 -2.78
CA PRO A 77 -19.10 -18.80 -4.09
C PRO A 77 -18.85 -17.32 -4.40
N GLY A 78 -18.79 -16.48 -3.35
CA GLY A 78 -18.47 -15.06 -3.44
C GLY A 78 -17.01 -14.71 -3.14
N GLN A 79 -16.09 -15.69 -3.08
CA GLN A 79 -14.67 -15.44 -2.80
C GLN A 79 -13.76 -16.35 -3.63
N ILE A 80 -13.10 -17.35 -3.03
CA ILE A 80 -12.15 -18.25 -3.68
C ILE A 80 -12.87 -19.51 -4.15
N GLN A 81 -12.61 -19.92 -5.39
CA GLN A 81 -12.94 -21.24 -5.91
C GLN A 81 -11.65 -22.02 -6.15
N VAL A 82 -11.66 -23.32 -5.87
CA VAL A 82 -10.49 -24.19 -6.06
C VAL A 82 -10.83 -25.37 -6.96
N GLY A 83 -10.03 -25.59 -8.00
CA GLY A 83 -10.01 -26.79 -8.82
C GLY A 83 -8.69 -27.53 -8.66
N VAL A 84 -8.68 -28.84 -8.90
CA VAL A 84 -7.47 -29.66 -8.89
C VAL A 84 -7.38 -30.47 -10.18
N LEU A 85 -6.27 -30.29 -10.89
CA LEU A 85 -5.88 -31.05 -12.06
C LEU A 85 -4.68 -31.92 -11.68
N GLN A 86 -4.89 -33.21 -11.48
CA GLN A 86 -3.81 -34.16 -11.27
C GLN A 86 -3.20 -34.58 -12.62
N TYR A 87 -1.88 -34.80 -12.69
CA TYR A 87 -1.23 -35.19 -13.93
C TYR A 87 -0.12 -36.24 -13.75
N GLY A 88 0.17 -36.95 -14.83
CA GLY A 88 1.27 -37.90 -15.00
C GLY A 88 1.48 -38.11 -16.49
N GLU A 89 1.11 -39.29 -17.02
CA GLU A 89 1.04 -39.55 -18.47
C GLU A 89 -0.18 -38.88 -19.14
N ARG A 90 -1.27 -38.72 -18.38
CA ARG A 90 -2.47 -37.96 -18.73
C ARG A 90 -2.77 -36.96 -17.62
N ALA A 91 -3.59 -35.95 -17.90
CA ALA A 91 -4.09 -35.03 -16.88
C ALA A 91 -5.60 -35.23 -16.66
N VAL A 92 -6.00 -35.21 -15.39
CA VAL A 92 -7.34 -35.55 -14.91
C VAL A 92 -7.79 -34.47 -13.94
N HIS A 93 -9.01 -33.96 -14.12
CA HIS A 93 -9.60 -33.04 -13.16
C HIS A 93 -10.18 -33.85 -12.00
N GLU A 94 -9.50 -33.85 -10.86
CA GLU A 94 -10.02 -34.43 -9.62
C GLU A 94 -11.30 -33.71 -9.19
N TRP A 95 -11.32 -32.39 -9.39
CA TRP A 95 -12.54 -31.58 -9.34
C TRP A 95 -12.36 -30.25 -10.07
N VAL A 96 -13.49 -29.65 -10.45
CA VAL A 96 -13.57 -28.37 -11.16
C VAL A 96 -13.78 -27.18 -10.20
N LEU A 97 -13.61 -25.96 -10.69
CA LEU A 97 -13.84 -24.75 -9.91
C LEU A 97 -15.32 -24.67 -9.49
N GLY A 98 -15.54 -24.29 -8.23
CA GLY A 98 -16.89 -24.15 -7.66
C GLY A 98 -17.60 -25.47 -7.33
N GLN A 99 -16.96 -26.62 -7.52
CA GLN A 99 -17.52 -27.92 -7.12
C GLN A 99 -17.74 -28.01 -5.59
N TYR A 100 -16.77 -27.51 -4.82
CA TYR A 100 -16.84 -27.42 -3.37
C TYR A 100 -16.95 -25.97 -2.94
N GLN A 101 -17.74 -25.71 -1.91
CA GLN A 101 -18.12 -24.36 -1.50
C GLN A 101 -17.49 -23.94 -0.16
N THR A 102 -16.82 -24.84 0.54
CA THR A 102 -16.20 -24.58 1.84
C THR A 102 -14.77 -25.12 1.91
N ALA A 103 -13.97 -24.58 2.83
CA ALA A 103 -12.59 -25.03 3.02
C ALA A 103 -12.56 -26.47 3.57
N GLU A 104 -13.51 -26.81 4.43
CA GLU A 104 -13.67 -28.13 5.04
C GLU A 104 -13.93 -29.21 3.97
N GLU A 105 -14.84 -28.94 3.03
CA GLU A 105 -15.15 -29.84 1.91
C GLU A 105 -13.93 -30.08 1.01
N VAL A 106 -13.22 -29.00 0.65
CA VAL A 106 -12.04 -29.09 -0.21
C VAL A 106 -10.90 -29.85 0.48
N VAL A 107 -10.68 -29.61 1.77
CA VAL A 107 -9.66 -30.34 2.55
C VAL A 107 -10.00 -31.82 2.65
N GLU A 108 -11.27 -32.17 2.84
CA GLU A 108 -11.68 -33.57 2.90
C GLU A 108 -11.57 -34.26 1.53
N ALA A 109 -11.92 -33.56 0.44
CA ALA A 109 -11.69 -34.04 -0.91
C ALA A 109 -10.20 -34.27 -1.20
N ALA A 110 -9.32 -33.37 -0.75
CA ALA A 110 -7.88 -33.47 -0.97
C ALA A 110 -7.24 -34.70 -0.30
N LYS A 111 -7.71 -35.10 0.89
CA LYS A 111 -7.26 -36.33 1.55
C LYS A 111 -7.64 -37.61 0.80
N ASN A 112 -8.67 -37.54 -0.02
CA ASN A 112 -9.23 -38.69 -0.74
C ASN A 112 -8.75 -38.79 -2.19
N ILE A 113 -7.90 -37.87 -2.66
CA ILE A 113 -7.27 -37.97 -3.99
C ILE A 113 -6.36 -39.21 -4.02
N SER A 114 -6.62 -40.13 -4.94
CA SER A 114 -5.71 -41.24 -5.25
C SER A 114 -4.64 -40.79 -6.24
N ARG A 115 -3.39 -41.20 -5.99
CA ARG A 115 -2.29 -40.98 -6.94
C ARG A 115 -2.62 -41.64 -8.27
N GLN A 116 -2.45 -40.91 -9.37
CA GLN A 116 -2.80 -41.40 -10.70
C GLN A 116 -1.88 -42.54 -11.17
N GLU A 117 -0.60 -42.51 -10.78
CA GLU A 117 0.45 -43.40 -11.28
C GLU A 117 0.70 -43.25 -12.80
N GLY A 118 1.86 -43.68 -13.27
CA GLY A 118 2.19 -43.56 -14.69
C GLY A 118 3.66 -43.74 -15.01
N ARG A 119 3.98 -43.89 -16.29
CA ARG A 119 5.37 -44.05 -16.76
C ARG A 119 6.06 -42.73 -17.10
N GLU A 120 5.30 -41.65 -17.20
CA GLU A 120 5.77 -40.34 -17.62
C GLU A 120 5.23 -39.25 -16.69
N THR A 121 5.92 -38.12 -16.70
CA THR A 121 5.54 -36.88 -16.02
C THR A 121 5.44 -35.77 -17.06
N ARG A 122 4.21 -35.45 -17.50
CA ARG A 122 3.94 -34.50 -18.59
C ARG A 122 3.47 -33.14 -18.05
N THR A 123 4.42 -32.36 -17.51
CA THR A 123 4.15 -31.08 -16.84
C THR A 123 3.75 -29.98 -17.82
N ALA A 124 4.38 -29.90 -19.00
CA ALA A 124 4.02 -28.89 -20.00
C ALA A 124 2.59 -29.09 -20.51
N PHE A 125 2.22 -30.34 -20.78
CA PHE A 125 0.86 -30.72 -21.14
C PHE A 125 -0.16 -30.34 -20.06
N ALA A 126 0.14 -30.63 -18.79
CA ALA A 126 -0.76 -30.32 -17.67
C ALA A 126 -0.96 -28.81 -17.49
N ILE A 127 0.09 -28.01 -17.63
CA ILE A 127 0.00 -26.54 -17.56
C ILE A 127 -0.83 -26.00 -18.71
N HIS A 128 -0.60 -26.50 -19.92
CA HIS A 128 -1.39 -26.11 -21.08
C HIS A 128 -2.89 -26.41 -20.85
N GLN A 129 -3.24 -27.64 -20.43
CA GLN A 129 -4.63 -28.00 -20.12
C GLN A 129 -5.23 -27.18 -18.99
N ALA A 130 -4.47 -26.88 -17.93
CA ALA A 130 -4.97 -26.03 -16.87
C ALA A 130 -5.29 -24.61 -17.38
N CYS A 131 -4.45 -24.05 -18.26
CA CYS A 131 -4.67 -22.74 -18.85
C CYS A 131 -5.82 -22.70 -19.87
N THR A 132 -6.02 -23.75 -20.67
CA THR A 132 -7.06 -23.77 -21.70
C THR A 132 -8.40 -24.29 -21.21
N GLU A 133 -8.42 -25.23 -20.26
CA GLU A 133 -9.63 -25.92 -19.80
C GLU A 133 -9.97 -25.63 -18.33
N ALA A 134 -9.02 -25.72 -17.40
CA ALA A 134 -9.36 -25.66 -15.96
C ALA A 134 -9.92 -24.31 -15.51
N PHE A 135 -9.52 -23.21 -16.17
CA PHE A 135 -10.07 -21.87 -15.93
C PHE A 135 -11.21 -21.49 -16.88
N SER A 136 -11.73 -22.44 -17.67
CA SER A 136 -12.79 -22.15 -18.63
C SER A 136 -14.15 -22.00 -17.94
N PRO A 137 -15.09 -21.21 -18.50
CA PRO A 137 -16.44 -21.09 -17.96
C PRO A 137 -17.17 -22.44 -17.82
N GLU A 138 -16.91 -23.38 -18.73
CA GLU A 138 -17.48 -24.73 -18.72
C GLU A 138 -17.01 -25.55 -17.51
N ARG A 139 -15.85 -25.21 -16.93
CA ARG A 139 -15.30 -25.82 -15.71
C ARG A 139 -15.38 -24.90 -14.49
N GLY A 140 -16.31 -23.95 -14.49
CA GLY A 140 -16.60 -23.07 -13.36
C GLY A 140 -15.74 -21.81 -13.27
N GLY A 141 -14.87 -21.56 -14.24
CA GLY A 141 -14.03 -20.36 -14.27
C GLY A 141 -14.85 -19.07 -14.40
N ARG A 142 -14.54 -18.09 -13.56
CA ARG A 142 -15.20 -16.78 -13.52
C ARG A 142 -14.40 -15.75 -14.32
N ALA A 143 -15.08 -14.99 -15.17
CA ALA A 143 -14.43 -14.03 -16.07
C ALA A 143 -13.79 -12.84 -15.34
N ASP A 144 -14.36 -12.45 -14.20
CA ASP A 144 -13.95 -11.32 -13.37
C ASP A 144 -13.03 -11.73 -12.20
N ALA A 145 -12.76 -13.04 -12.04
CA ALA A 145 -11.87 -13.54 -11.01
C ALA A 145 -10.40 -13.49 -11.43
N THR A 146 -9.52 -13.31 -10.44
CA THR A 146 -8.07 -13.49 -10.64
C THR A 146 -7.77 -14.98 -10.81
N ARG A 147 -7.05 -15.34 -11.87
CA ARG A 147 -6.69 -16.74 -12.16
C ARG A 147 -5.30 -17.04 -11.62
N LEU A 148 -5.21 -18.02 -10.72
CA LEU A 148 -3.98 -18.44 -10.06
C LEU A 148 -3.77 -19.95 -10.26
N MET A 149 -2.65 -20.32 -10.86
CA MET A 149 -2.20 -21.69 -10.99
C MET A 149 -1.08 -21.97 -9.98
N ILE A 150 -1.18 -23.10 -9.28
CA ILE A 150 -0.11 -23.60 -8.41
C ILE A 150 0.29 -24.99 -8.92
N VAL A 151 1.48 -25.09 -9.50
CA VAL A 151 2.08 -26.35 -9.95
C VAL A 151 2.81 -26.98 -8.78
N VAL A 152 2.52 -28.24 -8.48
CA VAL A 152 3.15 -29.02 -7.41
C VAL A 152 3.81 -30.23 -8.07
N THR A 153 5.13 -30.29 -8.07
CA THR A 153 5.93 -31.30 -8.79
C THR A 153 7.27 -31.52 -8.10
N ASP A 154 8.01 -32.57 -8.43
CA ASP A 154 9.31 -32.88 -7.83
C ASP A 154 10.52 -32.41 -8.64
N GLY A 155 10.38 -32.11 -9.93
CA GLY A 155 11.54 -31.68 -10.72
C GLY A 155 11.48 -31.99 -12.20
N GLU A 156 11.08 -33.21 -12.51
CA GLU A 156 11.44 -33.86 -13.77
C GLU A 156 10.22 -33.95 -14.70
N SER A 157 10.31 -33.31 -15.87
CA SER A 157 9.29 -33.42 -16.91
C SER A 157 9.82 -34.12 -18.15
N HIS A 158 9.05 -35.08 -18.66
CA HIS A 158 9.33 -35.81 -19.89
C HIS A 158 9.00 -34.99 -21.16
N ASP A 159 8.20 -33.94 -21.01
CA ASP A 159 7.76 -33.01 -22.07
C ASP A 159 8.26 -31.57 -21.84
N GLY A 160 9.34 -31.39 -21.08
CA GLY A 160 9.77 -30.05 -20.67
C GLY A 160 10.24 -29.14 -21.81
N GLU A 161 10.57 -29.69 -22.98
CA GLU A 161 10.84 -28.90 -24.20
C GLU A 161 9.61 -28.12 -24.69
N ASP A 162 8.40 -28.61 -24.39
CA ASP A 162 7.12 -27.99 -24.78
C ASP A 162 6.66 -26.92 -23.79
N LEU A 163 7.37 -26.75 -22.67
CA LEU A 163 6.99 -25.85 -21.60
C LEU A 163 6.88 -24.37 -22.05
N PRO A 164 7.77 -23.82 -22.89
CA PRO A 164 7.65 -22.45 -23.38
C PRO A 164 6.32 -22.18 -24.09
N GLU A 165 5.83 -23.13 -24.89
CA GLU A 165 4.55 -22.99 -25.61
C GLU A 165 3.36 -22.95 -24.63
N ALA A 166 3.36 -23.85 -23.63
CA ALA A 166 2.33 -23.87 -22.59
C ALA A 166 2.29 -22.55 -21.79
N LEU A 167 3.44 -21.98 -21.48
CA LEU A 167 3.55 -20.72 -20.72
C LEU A 167 3.00 -19.52 -21.50
N VAL A 168 3.24 -19.46 -22.82
CA VAL A 168 2.67 -18.43 -23.70
C VAL A 168 1.15 -18.48 -23.67
N GLU A 169 0.56 -19.68 -23.65
CA GLU A 169 -0.89 -19.83 -23.62
C GLU A 169 -1.52 -19.35 -22.30
N CYS A 170 -0.82 -19.56 -21.19
CA CYS A 170 -1.18 -19.04 -19.88
C CYS A 170 -1.08 -17.50 -19.80
N GLU A 171 -0.07 -16.90 -20.45
CA GLU A 171 0.09 -15.45 -20.52
C GLU A 171 -1.03 -14.78 -21.31
N LYS A 172 -1.41 -15.34 -22.47
CA LYS A 172 -2.57 -14.85 -23.25
C LYS A 172 -3.85 -14.81 -22.42
N ARG A 173 -3.99 -15.71 -21.44
CA ARG A 173 -5.18 -15.83 -20.56
C ARG A 173 -5.04 -15.15 -19.21
N ASN A 174 -3.94 -14.42 -18.99
CA ASN A 174 -3.66 -13.70 -17.76
C ASN A 174 -3.70 -14.61 -16.50
N VAL A 175 -3.17 -15.82 -16.63
CA VAL A 175 -3.06 -16.79 -15.52
C VAL A 175 -1.75 -16.56 -14.78
N THR A 176 -1.83 -16.18 -13.50
CA THR A 176 -0.65 -16.08 -12.62
C THR A 176 -0.22 -17.48 -12.20
N ARG A 177 1.08 -17.78 -12.17
CA ARG A 177 1.60 -19.15 -11.95
C ARG A 177 2.65 -19.18 -10.85
N TYR A 178 2.60 -20.20 -9.99
CA TYR A 178 3.65 -20.55 -9.03
C TYR A 178 3.98 -22.03 -9.13
N ALA A 179 5.23 -22.39 -8.88
CA ALA A 179 5.67 -23.78 -8.75
C ALA A 179 6.15 -24.08 -7.33
N ILE A 180 5.87 -25.29 -6.86
CA ILE A 180 6.25 -25.81 -5.56
C ILE A 180 6.93 -27.15 -5.77
N ALA A 181 8.20 -27.23 -5.36
CA ALA A 181 8.99 -28.44 -5.38
C ALA A 181 8.67 -29.32 -4.18
N VAL A 182 8.35 -30.61 -4.43
CA VAL A 182 8.24 -31.64 -3.39
C VAL A 182 9.41 -32.60 -3.54
N SER A 183 10.26 -32.75 -2.51
CA SER A 183 11.45 -33.61 -2.59
C SER A 183 11.46 -34.61 -1.43
N THR A 184 11.68 -35.89 -1.74
CA THR A 184 11.72 -36.99 -0.76
C THR A 184 13.11 -37.61 -0.59
N LEU A 185 14.13 -37.13 -1.32
CA LEU A 185 15.52 -37.59 -1.21
C LEU A 185 16.38 -36.61 -0.42
N ALA A 186 17.04 -37.11 0.63
CA ALA A 186 17.87 -36.36 1.59
C ALA A 186 19.18 -35.77 1.01
N THR A 187 19.33 -35.68 -0.31
CA THR A 187 20.50 -35.11 -0.98
C THR A 187 20.02 -34.23 -2.13
N ILE A 188 20.10 -32.91 -1.96
CA ILE A 188 19.93 -31.96 -3.06
C ILE A 188 21.29 -31.28 -3.26
N PRO A 189 22.03 -31.55 -4.35
CA PRO A 189 23.15 -30.72 -4.74
C PRO A 189 22.64 -29.31 -5.02
N THR A 190 23.40 -28.31 -4.59
CA THR A 190 23.17 -26.89 -4.90
C THR A 190 22.83 -26.70 -6.39
N CYS A 191 21.61 -26.25 -6.69
CA CYS A 191 21.18 -25.93 -8.05
C CYS A 191 21.93 -24.68 -8.55
N HIS A 192 23.09 -24.89 -9.17
CA HIS A 192 23.74 -23.90 -10.02
C HIS A 192 23.04 -23.85 -11.38
N PRO A 193 22.88 -22.67 -12.00
CA PRO A 193 22.48 -22.58 -13.40
C PRO A 193 23.63 -23.15 -14.26
N GLY A 194 23.58 -24.43 -14.58
CA GLY A 194 24.58 -25.04 -15.47
C GLY A 194 24.84 -26.54 -15.37
N ALA A 195 24.23 -27.32 -14.45
CA ALA A 195 24.48 -28.76 -14.42
C ALA A 195 23.30 -29.60 -13.88
N GLY A 196 22.75 -30.48 -14.74
CA GLY A 196 21.97 -31.67 -14.37
C GLY A 196 20.51 -31.46 -13.94
N THR A 197 19.63 -32.35 -14.44
CA THR A 197 18.25 -32.78 -14.04
C THR A 197 17.19 -31.78 -13.54
N MET A 198 17.49 -30.50 -13.27
CA MET A 198 16.56 -29.51 -12.69
C MET A 198 16.50 -28.19 -13.51
N ALA A 199 16.81 -28.25 -14.80
CA ALA A 199 16.86 -27.06 -15.68
C ALA A 199 15.48 -26.41 -15.97
N GLN A 200 14.38 -27.12 -15.71
CA GLN A 200 13.02 -26.72 -16.11
C GLN A 200 12.27 -25.93 -15.02
N PHE A 201 12.63 -26.10 -13.74
CA PHE A 201 11.99 -25.44 -12.60
C PHE A 201 11.97 -23.90 -12.66
N PRO A 202 13.06 -23.23 -13.09
CA PRO A 202 13.10 -21.77 -13.27
C PRO A 202 12.07 -21.22 -14.27
N LEU A 203 11.64 -22.01 -15.24
CA LEU A 203 10.72 -21.58 -16.32
C LEU A 203 9.27 -21.57 -15.84
N LEU A 204 8.92 -22.39 -14.84
CA LEU A 204 7.56 -22.53 -14.31
C LEU A 204 7.10 -21.31 -13.49
N CYS A 205 8.06 -20.60 -12.88
CA CYS A 205 7.81 -19.36 -12.14
C CYS A 205 8.02 -18.18 -13.07
N GLN A 206 7.07 -17.23 -13.16
CA GLN A 206 7.30 -15.98 -13.89
C GLN A 206 8.54 -15.25 -13.31
N PRO A 207 9.62 -15.06 -14.08
CA PRO A 207 10.67 -14.13 -13.69
C PRO A 207 10.14 -12.71 -13.85
N ARG A 208 10.31 -11.87 -12.83
CA ARG A 208 10.35 -10.43 -13.07
C ARG A 208 11.64 -10.11 -13.81
N LEU A 209 11.58 -9.23 -14.81
CA LEU A 209 12.75 -8.68 -15.49
C LEU A 209 13.86 -8.34 -14.48
N GLY A 210 14.90 -9.17 -14.41
CA GLY A 210 16.12 -8.93 -13.64
C GLY A 210 16.28 -9.62 -12.27
N GLU A 211 15.40 -10.54 -11.82
CA GLU A 211 15.61 -11.30 -10.56
C GLU A 211 15.68 -12.83 -10.79
N PRO A 212 16.49 -13.58 -9.99
CA PRO A 212 16.53 -15.04 -10.07
C PRO A 212 15.21 -15.68 -9.54
N PRO A 213 14.83 -16.87 -10.02
CA PRO A 213 13.57 -17.52 -9.64
C PRO A 213 13.46 -17.78 -8.13
N SER A 214 12.33 -17.43 -7.51
CA SER A 214 12.04 -17.75 -6.10
C SER A 214 11.33 -19.11 -5.96
N TRP A 215 11.84 -20.03 -5.13
CA TRP A 215 11.31 -21.38 -4.91
C TRP A 215 11.21 -21.75 -3.42
N LEU A 216 10.37 -22.76 -3.09
CA LEU A 216 10.11 -23.25 -1.73
C LEU A 216 10.64 -24.70 -1.56
N ARG A 217 11.23 -25.02 -0.40
CA ARG A 217 11.74 -26.37 -0.04
C ARG A 217 10.91 -26.95 1.10
N TRP A 218 10.60 -28.25 1.07
CA TRP A 218 9.98 -28.97 2.19
C TRP A 218 10.83 -30.19 2.58
N GLY A 219 11.11 -30.38 3.88
CA GLY A 219 11.89 -31.49 4.41
C GLY A 219 12.44 -31.27 5.83
N GLN A 220 11.96 -32.08 6.78
CA GLN A 220 12.45 -32.33 8.16
C GLN A 220 12.50 -31.19 9.19
N ASP A 221 11.38 -30.50 9.41
CA ASP A 221 11.12 -29.78 10.67
C ASP A 221 9.60 -29.86 10.96
N PRO A 222 9.14 -30.36 12.13
CA PRO A 222 7.71 -30.39 12.49
C PRO A 222 7.12 -29.00 12.75
N SER A 223 7.83 -27.92 12.41
CA SER A 223 7.29 -26.58 12.23
C SER A 223 6.98 -26.29 10.75
N PRO A 224 5.79 -26.64 10.23
CA PRO A 224 5.44 -26.18 8.89
C PRO A 224 5.13 -24.68 9.01
N LEU A 225 5.88 -23.86 8.26
CA LEU A 225 5.59 -22.46 7.91
C LEU A 225 6.15 -21.34 8.82
N PRO A 226 7.47 -21.32 9.11
CA PRO A 226 8.08 -20.02 9.37
C PRO A 226 9.47 -19.87 8.73
N ARG A 227 9.52 -19.67 7.41
CA ARG A 227 10.57 -18.81 6.79
C ARG A 227 10.26 -18.34 5.37
N CYS A 228 9.43 -19.08 4.63
CA CYS A 228 8.71 -18.53 3.49
C CYS A 228 7.20 -18.44 3.74
N TRP A 229 6.69 -18.86 4.90
CA TRP A 229 5.29 -18.68 5.32
C TRP A 229 5.10 -18.31 6.80
N GLY A 230 6.14 -17.81 7.47
CA GLY A 230 5.93 -16.95 8.64
C GLY A 230 5.85 -15.52 8.10
N THR A 231 4.74 -14.78 8.11
CA THR A 231 3.43 -14.92 8.75
C THR A 231 2.31 -14.67 7.70
N THR A 232 1.16 -15.35 7.87
CA THR A 232 -0.18 -15.13 7.26
C THR A 232 -0.37 -15.12 5.71
N SER A 233 -1.44 -15.80 5.28
CA SER A 233 -2.00 -16.09 3.93
C SER A 233 -1.25 -15.61 2.66
N ALA A 234 -1.03 -16.52 1.69
CA ALA A 234 -0.69 -16.13 0.32
C ALA A 234 -1.81 -15.33 -0.39
N ALA A 235 -3.05 -15.40 0.11
CA ALA A 235 -4.13 -14.47 -0.24
C ALA A 235 -4.01 -13.07 0.42
N SER A 236 -3.23 -12.94 1.51
CA SER A 236 -2.85 -11.63 2.11
C SER A 236 -1.46 -11.15 1.66
N ARG A 237 -0.72 -11.95 0.89
CA ARG A 237 0.65 -11.63 0.45
C ARG A 237 0.73 -10.73 -0.79
N THR A 238 -0.36 -10.07 -1.16
CA THR A 238 -0.29 -8.86 -2.00
C THR A 238 0.00 -7.59 -1.17
N LEU A 239 0.07 -7.69 0.16
CA LEU A 239 0.50 -6.64 1.08
C LEU A 239 1.53 -7.20 2.06
N ARG A 240 2.82 -7.14 1.70
CA ARG A 240 3.90 -7.17 2.71
C ARG A 240 4.34 -5.74 2.99
N ILE A 241 4.13 -5.34 4.25
CA ILE A 241 4.68 -4.14 4.91
C ILE A 241 6.19 -4.35 5.08
N SER A 242 6.90 -4.27 3.96
CA SER A 242 8.31 -3.94 3.81
C SER A 242 8.64 -4.16 2.34
N SER A 243 8.61 -3.05 1.60
CA SER A 243 9.61 -2.78 0.57
C SER A 243 10.01 -3.94 -0.36
N VAL A 244 9.08 -4.49 -1.14
CA VAL A 244 9.42 -5.36 -2.28
C VAL A 244 8.76 -4.82 -3.54
N ARG A 245 9.57 -4.56 -4.57
CA ARG A 245 9.11 -4.04 -5.88
C ARG A 245 8.09 -4.98 -6.48
N SER A 246 6.80 -4.68 -6.39
CA SER A 246 5.76 -5.38 -7.14
C SER A 246 5.00 -4.43 -8.06
N ASN A 247 4.86 -4.83 -9.33
CA ASN A 247 3.94 -4.24 -10.30
C ASN A 247 2.52 -4.73 -9.95
N THR A 248 2.02 -4.28 -8.81
CA THR A 248 0.63 -4.49 -8.40
C THR A 248 -0.27 -3.59 -9.22
N SER A 249 -1.48 -4.08 -9.57
CA SER A 249 -2.46 -3.26 -10.27
C SER A 249 -2.76 -1.97 -9.48
N PRO A 250 -3.06 -0.83 -10.12
CA PRO A 250 -3.33 0.44 -9.43
C PRO A 250 -4.42 0.31 -8.35
N ALA A 251 -5.41 -0.55 -8.59
CA ALA A 251 -6.47 -0.88 -7.64
C ALA A 251 -5.92 -1.53 -6.35
N THR A 252 -4.87 -2.33 -6.46
CA THR A 252 -4.22 -3.01 -5.33
C THR A 252 -3.42 -2.06 -4.46
N GLN A 253 -2.77 -1.07 -5.07
CA GLN A 253 -1.95 -0.06 -4.39
C GLN A 253 -2.79 1.00 -3.67
N MET A 254 -4.10 1.04 -3.93
CA MET A 254 -5.07 1.82 -3.17
C MET A 254 -5.72 1.04 -2.03
N ARG A 255 -5.19 -0.14 -1.68
CA ARG A 255 -5.63 -0.87 -0.47
C ARG A 255 -4.94 -0.26 0.75
N ASN A 256 -5.71 0.08 1.79
CA ASN A 256 -5.26 0.75 3.03
C ASN A 256 -4.87 2.23 2.90
N THR A 257 -5.66 3.03 2.18
CA THR A 257 -5.35 4.46 1.98
C THR A 257 -5.36 5.28 3.25
N SER A 258 -6.08 4.83 4.31
CA SER A 258 -6.24 5.53 5.59
C SER A 258 -6.35 7.03 5.38
N SER A 259 -7.50 7.52 4.90
CA SER A 259 -7.65 8.93 4.58
C SER A 259 -7.72 9.78 5.86
N THR A 260 -6.58 10.19 6.39
CA THR A 260 -6.40 10.74 7.75
C THR A 260 -6.78 12.20 7.91
N VAL A 261 -6.58 13.02 6.88
CA VAL A 261 -6.72 14.49 6.99
C VAL A 261 -7.51 15.06 5.82
N THR A 262 -8.44 15.96 6.14
CA THR A 262 -9.35 16.57 5.18
C THR A 262 -9.34 18.09 5.31
N GLN A 263 -9.22 18.77 4.18
CA GLN A 263 -9.40 20.21 4.10
C GLN A 263 -10.58 20.54 3.18
N LEU A 264 -11.52 21.34 3.69
CA LEU A 264 -12.62 21.88 2.88
C LEU A 264 -12.08 23.04 2.03
N LEU A 265 -12.27 22.97 0.72
CA LEU A 265 -11.92 24.05 -0.21
C LEU A 265 -13.17 24.89 -0.49
N PRO A 266 -13.18 26.19 -0.11
CA PRO A 266 -14.32 27.05 -0.39
C PRO A 266 -14.62 27.08 -1.91
N LYS A 267 -15.84 26.65 -2.27
CA LYS A 267 -16.42 26.62 -3.64
C LYS A 267 -15.92 25.54 -4.61
N ASP A 268 -14.88 24.77 -4.28
CA ASP A 268 -14.22 23.88 -5.26
C ASP A 268 -14.09 22.40 -4.88
N GLY A 269 -14.37 22.01 -3.63
CA GLY A 269 -14.37 20.59 -3.24
C GLY A 269 -13.76 20.33 -1.87
N ILE A 270 -13.32 19.10 -1.64
CA ILE A 270 -12.61 18.68 -0.44
C ILE A 270 -11.33 17.97 -0.89
N LEU A 271 -10.19 18.38 -0.34
CA LEU A 271 -8.92 17.68 -0.51
C LEU A 271 -8.71 16.72 0.66
N PHE A 272 -8.43 15.47 0.33
CA PHE A 272 -8.15 14.38 1.25
C PHE A 272 -6.69 13.98 1.13
N GLY A 273 -6.05 13.76 2.26
CA GLY A 273 -4.79 13.02 2.33
C GLY A 273 -5.03 11.53 2.29
N MET A 274 -4.20 10.78 1.56
CA MET A 274 -4.28 9.31 1.41
C MET A 274 -2.95 8.67 1.80
N VAL A 275 -2.62 8.73 3.09
CA VAL A 275 -1.29 8.38 3.64
C VAL A 275 -0.83 6.97 3.28
N GLY A 276 -1.73 5.99 3.26
CA GLY A 276 -1.38 4.61 2.98
C GLY A 276 -1.43 4.22 1.50
N ALA A 277 -1.75 5.16 0.60
CA ALA A 277 -1.73 4.90 -0.83
C ALA A 277 -0.33 4.54 -1.33
N TYR A 278 -0.25 3.66 -2.32
CA TYR A 278 0.99 3.28 -3.00
C TYR A 278 2.07 2.77 -2.05
N ASP A 279 1.71 1.81 -1.19
CA ASP A 279 2.60 1.21 -0.18
C ASP A 279 3.15 2.25 0.82
N TRP A 280 2.27 3.13 1.29
CA TRP A 280 2.60 4.22 2.23
C TRP A 280 3.51 5.32 1.67
N ASP A 281 3.75 5.36 0.36
CA ASP A 281 4.28 6.56 -0.28
C ASP A 281 3.35 7.75 -0.05
N GLY A 282 2.05 7.47 -0.07
CA GLY A 282 0.99 8.43 0.15
C GLY A 282 0.55 9.13 -1.13
N ALA A 283 -0.60 9.79 -1.05
CA ALA A 283 -1.20 10.54 -2.14
C ALA A 283 -2.19 11.58 -1.60
N VAL A 284 -2.85 12.28 -2.51
CA VAL A 284 -4.02 13.12 -2.21
C VAL A 284 -5.18 12.74 -3.12
N LEU A 285 -6.38 13.18 -2.75
CA LEU A 285 -7.59 13.02 -3.54
C LEU A 285 -8.45 14.27 -3.42
N GLU A 286 -8.98 14.75 -4.54
CA GLU A 286 -9.95 15.85 -4.55
C GLU A 286 -11.33 15.30 -4.89
N GLU A 287 -12.31 15.58 -4.03
CA GLU A 287 -13.72 15.31 -4.29
C GLU A 287 -14.43 16.66 -4.51
N SER A 288 -14.97 16.87 -5.71
CA SER A 288 -15.70 18.10 -6.05
C SER A 288 -17.02 17.79 -6.75
N ARG A 289 -17.81 18.83 -7.04
CA ARG A 289 -19.00 18.71 -7.91
C ARG A 289 -18.66 18.24 -9.34
N ARG A 290 -17.41 18.41 -9.77
CA ARG A 290 -16.94 17.97 -11.10
C ARG A 290 -16.54 16.50 -11.12
N GLY A 291 -16.54 15.84 -9.96
CA GLY A 291 -16.14 14.45 -9.80
C GLY A 291 -14.92 14.30 -8.89
N ARG A 292 -14.45 13.05 -8.82
CA ARG A 292 -13.30 12.64 -8.02
C ARG A 292 -12.04 12.65 -8.86
N ILE A 293 -10.99 13.25 -8.35
CA ILE A 293 -9.66 13.27 -8.96
C ILE A 293 -8.69 12.56 -8.01
N ILE A 294 -8.08 11.48 -8.48
CA ILE A 294 -7.02 10.77 -7.77
C ILE A 294 -5.79 10.76 -8.67
N PRO A 295 -4.76 11.58 -8.38
CA PRO A 295 -3.53 11.56 -9.14
C PRO A 295 -2.90 10.16 -9.11
N PRO A 296 -2.43 9.64 -10.26
CA PRO A 296 -1.68 8.39 -10.26
C PRO A 296 -0.36 8.59 -9.51
N ARG A 297 0.21 7.51 -8.95
CA ARG A 297 1.56 7.50 -8.33
C ARG A 297 2.60 8.27 -9.15
N LYS A 298 2.59 8.07 -10.47
CA LYS A 298 3.52 8.72 -11.42
C LYS A 298 3.50 10.25 -11.35
N ALA A 299 2.37 10.85 -10.98
CA ALA A 299 2.23 12.30 -10.85
C ALA A 299 3.16 12.89 -9.77
N PHE A 300 3.56 12.08 -8.78
CA PHE A 300 4.46 12.48 -7.70
C PHE A 300 5.90 11.97 -7.87
N GLU A 301 6.19 11.19 -8.92
CA GLU A 301 7.45 10.46 -9.08
C GLU A 301 8.70 11.36 -9.07
N LYS A 302 8.58 12.58 -9.61
CA LYS A 302 9.67 13.57 -9.59
C LYS A 302 10.11 13.92 -8.17
N GLU A 303 9.17 14.04 -7.24
CA GLU A 303 9.42 14.43 -5.85
C GLU A 303 9.55 13.23 -4.91
N PHE A 304 8.97 12.09 -5.29
CA PHE A 304 8.91 10.83 -4.56
C PHE A 304 9.36 9.67 -5.48
N PRO A 305 10.67 9.56 -5.73
CA PRO A 305 11.21 8.66 -6.74
C PRO A 305 11.08 7.19 -6.30
N LEU A 306 10.99 6.26 -7.26
CA LEU A 306 10.73 4.83 -7.00
C LEU A 306 11.80 4.15 -6.15
N GLU A 307 13.02 4.68 -6.14
CA GLU A 307 14.13 4.20 -5.31
C GLU A 307 13.84 4.36 -3.82
N LEU A 308 13.03 5.37 -3.46
CA LEU A 308 12.69 5.71 -2.07
C LEU A 308 11.32 5.17 -1.62
N LYS A 309 10.62 4.42 -2.48
CA LYS A 309 9.25 3.93 -2.21
C LYS A 309 9.09 3.08 -0.94
N ASN A 310 10.21 2.54 -0.50
CA ASN A 310 10.31 1.65 0.64
C ASN A 310 10.33 2.40 1.99
N HIS A 311 10.42 3.73 1.96
CA HIS A 311 10.60 4.56 3.14
C HIS A 311 9.26 4.99 3.79
N ALA A 312 8.12 4.66 3.15
CA ALA A 312 6.79 5.00 3.63
C ALA A 312 6.68 6.51 3.95
N ALA A 313 6.75 7.34 2.89
CA ALA A 313 6.89 8.79 3.01
C ALA A 313 5.69 9.49 3.69
N TYR A 314 4.51 8.86 3.65
CA TYR A 314 3.27 9.35 4.23
C TYR A 314 2.78 10.66 3.58
N LEU A 315 2.91 10.81 2.26
CA LEU A 315 2.34 11.95 1.57
C LEU A 315 0.83 12.05 1.79
N GLY A 316 0.36 13.25 2.12
CA GLY A 316 -1.04 13.49 2.53
C GLY A 316 -1.26 13.29 4.03
N TYR A 317 -0.20 13.17 4.84
CA TYR A 317 -0.34 13.17 6.29
C TYR A 317 -0.98 14.48 6.77
N THR A 318 -0.61 15.59 6.14
CA THR A 318 -1.32 16.85 6.21
C THR A 318 -1.74 17.28 4.82
N VAL A 319 -2.87 17.98 4.73
CA VAL A 319 -3.31 18.67 3.52
C VAL A 319 -3.79 20.06 3.87
N SER A 320 -3.41 21.04 3.07
CA SER A 320 -3.86 22.43 3.19
C SER A 320 -3.88 23.13 1.83
N SER A 321 -4.19 24.42 1.80
CA SER A 321 -4.24 25.21 0.58
C SER A 321 -3.82 26.65 0.81
N LEU A 322 -3.07 27.20 -0.13
CA LEU A 322 -2.68 28.61 -0.18
C LEU A 322 -3.52 29.33 -1.21
N ARG A 323 -3.87 30.58 -0.92
CA ARG A 323 -4.43 31.51 -1.89
C ARG A 323 -3.33 32.46 -2.34
N LEU A 324 -3.10 32.54 -3.63
CA LEU A 324 -2.10 33.42 -4.24
C LEU A 324 -2.77 34.67 -4.82
N PRO A 325 -1.99 35.73 -5.09
CA PRO A 325 -2.46 36.90 -5.84
C PRO A 325 -3.13 36.49 -7.16
N GLY A 326 -4.21 37.21 -7.51
CA GLY A 326 -5.04 36.88 -8.67
C GLY A 326 -5.99 35.68 -8.46
N GLY A 327 -6.14 35.22 -7.20
CA GLY A 327 -7.09 34.17 -6.83
C GLY A 327 -6.66 32.76 -7.20
N GLN A 328 -5.41 32.57 -7.66
CA GLN A 328 -4.85 31.25 -7.91
C GLN A 328 -4.71 30.49 -6.59
N ARG A 329 -4.72 29.16 -6.66
CA ARG A 329 -4.54 28.29 -5.48
C ARG A 329 -3.39 27.33 -5.66
N LEU A 330 -2.74 27.01 -4.55
CA LEU A 330 -1.82 25.88 -4.44
C LEU A 330 -2.30 24.97 -3.33
N TYR A 331 -2.30 23.68 -3.60
CA TYR A 331 -2.47 22.67 -2.58
C TYR A 331 -1.15 22.43 -1.87
N VAL A 332 -1.23 22.11 -0.59
CA VAL A 332 -0.10 21.76 0.27
C VAL A 332 -0.32 20.33 0.73
N ALA A 333 0.70 19.49 0.64
CA ALA A 333 0.67 18.15 1.23
C ALA A 333 1.98 17.84 1.96
N GLY A 334 1.87 17.39 3.20
CA GLY A 334 3.00 16.95 4.02
C GLY A 334 3.25 15.45 3.90
N ALA A 335 4.53 15.09 3.95
CA ALA A 335 5.07 13.74 3.94
C ALA A 335 6.15 13.62 5.04
N PRO A 336 5.76 13.60 6.33
CA PRO A 336 6.68 13.77 7.46
C PRO A 336 7.68 12.63 7.66
N ARG A 337 7.51 11.51 6.95
CA ARG A 337 8.44 10.37 6.96
C ARG A 337 9.35 10.30 5.75
N PHE A 338 9.20 11.20 4.77
CA PHE A 338 10.04 11.22 3.58
C PHE A 338 11.53 11.26 3.96
N GLN A 339 12.31 10.28 3.48
CA GLN A 339 13.72 10.10 3.83
C GLN A 339 14.03 10.17 5.33
N HIS A 340 13.04 9.83 6.17
CA HIS A 340 13.07 9.98 7.63
C HIS A 340 13.28 11.43 8.11
N LYS A 341 13.29 12.44 7.24
CA LYS A 341 13.45 13.86 7.62
C LYS A 341 12.15 14.65 7.52
N GLY A 342 11.26 14.23 6.62
CA GLY A 342 10.02 14.92 6.30
C GLY A 342 10.14 15.81 5.07
N LYS A 343 9.01 16.05 4.41
CA LYS A 343 8.89 16.86 3.21
C LYS A 343 7.51 17.51 3.14
N VAL A 344 7.43 18.70 2.53
CA VAL A 344 6.17 19.36 2.15
C VAL A 344 6.25 19.74 0.69
N ILE A 345 5.18 19.48 -0.06
CA ILE A 345 5.05 19.92 -1.45
C ILE A 345 3.91 20.92 -1.59
N LEU A 346 4.13 21.95 -2.41
CA LEU A 346 3.14 22.90 -2.86
C LEU A 346 2.88 22.62 -4.34
N PHE A 347 1.64 22.38 -4.73
CA PHE A 347 1.34 21.90 -6.08
C PHE A 347 0.01 22.42 -6.60
N ARG A 348 -0.14 22.35 -7.93
CA ARG A 348 -1.43 22.46 -8.63
C ARG A 348 -1.85 21.10 -9.13
N MET A 349 -3.15 20.89 -9.17
CA MET A 349 -3.75 19.71 -9.77
C MET A 349 -4.73 20.15 -10.84
N ASP A 350 -4.63 19.57 -12.03
CA ASP A 350 -5.60 19.80 -13.10
C ASP A 350 -6.76 18.78 -13.03
N PRO A 351 -7.85 19.00 -13.79
CA PRO A 351 -8.97 18.05 -13.84
C PRO A 351 -8.63 16.65 -14.37
N ALA A 352 -7.48 16.48 -15.04
CA ALA A 352 -6.99 15.18 -15.52
C ALA A 352 -6.18 14.42 -14.44
N GLY A 353 -5.95 15.03 -13.28
CA GLY A 353 -5.13 14.48 -12.20
C GLY A 353 -3.62 14.67 -12.41
N THR A 354 -3.21 15.54 -13.34
CA THR A 354 -1.81 15.94 -13.49
C THR A 354 -1.42 16.83 -12.34
N VAL A 355 -0.30 16.52 -11.69
CA VAL A 355 0.25 17.30 -10.58
C VAL A 355 1.44 18.11 -11.06
N MET A 356 1.39 19.43 -10.85
CA MET A 356 2.51 20.35 -11.07
C MET A 356 3.00 20.88 -9.73
N VAL A 357 4.16 20.39 -9.28
CA VAL A 357 4.79 20.84 -8.03
C VAL A 357 5.45 22.20 -8.27
N ALA A 358 4.96 23.22 -7.59
CA ALA A 358 5.49 24.58 -7.61
C ALA A 358 6.72 24.71 -6.69
N GLN A 359 6.70 24.04 -5.53
CA GLN A 359 7.79 24.07 -4.57
C GLN A 359 7.81 22.79 -3.74
N ALA A 360 9.00 22.36 -3.34
CA ALA A 360 9.23 21.23 -2.46
C ALA A 360 10.20 21.63 -1.35
N LEU A 361 9.82 21.40 -0.10
CA LEU A 361 10.57 21.73 1.10
C LEU A 361 10.93 20.43 1.82
N THR A 362 12.21 20.16 2.01
CA THR A 362 12.68 18.95 2.71
C THR A 362 13.20 19.32 4.09
N GLY A 363 12.79 18.57 5.12
CA GLY A 363 13.27 18.75 6.47
C GLY A 363 14.77 18.50 6.59
N GLU A 364 15.41 19.21 7.52
CA GLU A 364 16.87 19.13 7.70
C GLU A 364 17.30 17.93 8.55
N GLN A 365 16.55 17.65 9.62
CA GLN A 365 16.91 16.70 10.67
C GLN A 365 16.07 15.40 10.57
N ILE A 366 16.76 14.26 10.69
CA ILE A 366 16.14 12.94 10.75
C ILE A 366 15.27 12.84 12.01
N GLY A 367 14.09 12.24 11.88
CA GLY A 367 13.14 12.04 12.97
C GLY A 367 12.32 13.28 13.32
N SER A 368 12.63 14.45 12.74
CA SER A 368 11.99 15.72 13.13
C SER A 368 10.50 15.82 12.78
N TYR A 369 10.04 14.93 11.89
CA TYR A 369 8.64 14.84 11.46
C TYR A 369 8.17 16.13 10.74
N PHE A 370 9.08 16.76 9.98
CA PHE A 370 8.85 18.01 9.25
C PHE A 370 7.69 17.87 8.24
N GLY A 371 6.71 18.78 8.30
CA GLY A 371 5.52 18.76 7.46
C GLY A 371 4.34 17.99 8.04
N SER A 372 4.43 17.56 9.30
CA SER A 372 3.33 16.88 10.01
C SER A 372 2.22 17.80 10.49
N GLU A 373 2.46 19.11 10.48
CA GLU A 373 1.44 20.15 10.66
C GLU A 373 1.81 21.34 9.77
N VAL A 374 0.81 21.91 9.10
CA VAL A 374 0.98 23.09 8.23
C VAL A 374 -0.16 24.08 8.45
N CYS A 375 0.15 25.37 8.48
CA CYS A 375 -0.85 26.41 8.70
C CYS A 375 -0.62 27.59 7.74
N PRO A 376 -1.48 27.78 6.72
CA PRO A 376 -1.47 28.99 5.93
C PRO A 376 -2.02 30.16 6.74
N LEU A 377 -1.38 31.32 6.64
CA LEU A 377 -1.80 32.55 7.30
C LEU A 377 -1.83 33.70 6.28
N ASP A 378 -2.98 34.33 6.22
CA ASP A 378 -3.24 35.64 5.61
C ASP A 378 -3.07 36.65 6.75
N VAL A 379 -1.94 37.36 6.77
CA VAL A 379 -1.54 38.20 7.90
C VAL A 379 -2.28 39.53 7.86
N ASP A 380 -2.44 40.14 6.69
CA ASP A 380 -3.10 41.46 6.55
C ASP A 380 -4.60 41.39 6.25
N GLY A 381 -5.14 40.18 6.03
CA GLY A 381 -6.56 39.94 5.80
C GLY A 381 -7.02 40.29 4.38
N ASP A 382 -6.11 40.41 3.41
CA ASP A 382 -6.44 40.75 2.02
C ASP A 382 -7.03 39.57 1.22
N GLY A 383 -7.06 38.37 1.82
CA GLY A 383 -7.53 37.14 1.23
C GLY A 383 -6.48 36.37 0.43
N VAL A 384 -5.21 36.78 0.48
CA VAL A 384 -4.01 36.13 -0.03
C VAL A 384 -3.22 35.56 1.15
N THR A 385 -2.63 34.39 0.97
CA THR A 385 -1.77 33.81 2.00
C THR A 385 -0.39 34.47 1.94
N ASP A 386 0.04 35.08 3.04
CA ASP A 386 1.35 35.74 3.17
C ASP A 386 2.44 34.80 3.66
N VAL A 387 2.09 33.84 4.52
CA VAL A 387 3.05 32.91 5.11
C VAL A 387 2.43 31.53 5.29
N LEU A 388 3.22 30.50 4.98
CA LEU A 388 2.94 29.11 5.31
C LEU A 388 3.82 28.70 6.49
N LEU A 389 3.21 28.33 7.60
CA LEU A 389 3.92 27.69 8.69
C LEU A 389 4.06 26.19 8.43
N VAL A 390 5.25 25.66 8.63
CA VAL A 390 5.55 24.23 8.55
C VAL A 390 6.21 23.76 9.85
N ALA A 391 5.56 22.82 10.53
CA ALA A 391 6.07 22.31 11.80
C ALA A 391 6.93 21.05 11.65
N ALA A 392 7.85 20.88 12.60
CA ALA A 392 8.65 19.70 12.86
C ALA A 392 8.61 19.42 14.37
N PRO A 393 7.49 18.90 14.90
CA PRO A 393 7.26 18.78 16.34
C PRO A 393 8.21 17.78 17.02
N MET A 394 8.78 16.84 16.28
CA MET A 394 9.77 15.89 16.83
C MET A 394 11.21 16.36 16.63
N TYR A 395 11.43 17.63 16.27
CA TYR A 395 12.77 18.18 16.16
C TYR A 395 13.52 18.05 17.49
N LEU A 396 14.69 17.42 17.43
CA LEU A 396 15.59 17.22 18.54
C LEU A 396 16.46 18.46 18.74
N GLY A 397 16.23 19.15 19.86
CA GLY A 397 17.00 20.30 20.30
C GLY A 397 18.25 19.89 21.10
N ALA A 398 18.71 20.80 21.95
CA ALA A 398 19.83 20.52 22.85
C ALA A 398 19.53 19.32 23.77
N GLN A 399 20.56 18.56 24.14
CA GLN A 399 20.46 17.38 25.01
C GLN A 399 19.59 16.24 24.45
N SER A 400 19.36 16.20 23.14
CA SER A 400 18.57 15.14 22.47
C SER A 400 17.11 15.05 22.96
N ARG A 401 16.52 16.19 23.31
CA ARG A 401 15.11 16.31 23.70
C ARG A 401 14.25 16.75 22.53
N GLU A 402 13.01 16.28 22.45
CA GLU A 402 12.05 16.64 21.39
C GLU A 402 11.47 18.05 21.64
N THR A 403 12.25 19.09 21.36
CA THR A 403 11.83 20.49 21.59
C THR A 403 10.79 20.95 20.58
N GLY A 404 10.76 20.35 19.38
CA GLY A 404 9.93 20.81 18.28
C GLY A 404 10.42 22.12 17.65
N ARG A 405 9.89 22.44 16.48
CA ARG A 405 10.25 23.63 15.68
C ARG A 405 9.14 23.98 14.71
N VAL A 406 8.94 25.27 14.47
CA VAL A 406 8.00 25.78 13.44
C VAL A 406 8.75 26.75 12.53
N HIS A 407 8.60 26.54 11.22
CA HIS A 407 9.26 27.29 10.17
C HIS A 407 8.25 28.16 9.41
N PRO A 408 8.36 29.49 9.48
CA PRO A 408 7.66 30.38 8.56
C PRO A 408 8.29 30.29 7.17
N VAL A 409 7.47 30.03 6.16
CA VAL A 409 7.89 29.90 4.76
C VAL A 409 7.04 30.83 3.90
N PRO A 410 7.65 31.75 3.14
CA PRO A 410 6.89 32.60 2.23
C PRO A 410 6.28 31.76 1.08
N PRO A 411 5.11 32.14 0.56
CA PRO A 411 4.51 31.52 -0.62
C PRO A 411 5.44 31.60 -1.83
N PRO A 412 5.31 30.68 -2.80
CA PRO A 412 6.13 30.62 -4.00
C PRO A 412 5.82 31.78 -4.96
N GLN A 413 6.41 32.94 -4.67
CA GLN A 413 6.70 34.05 -5.59
C GLN A 413 8.16 34.50 -5.47
N GLN A 414 8.87 34.02 -4.44
CA GLN A 414 10.33 34.04 -4.33
C GLN A 414 10.76 32.61 -3.96
N LEU A 415 11.69 32.02 -4.71
CA LEU A 415 12.31 30.71 -4.43
C LEU A 415 13.16 30.78 -3.14
N LEU A 416 12.51 31.05 -2.00
CA LEU A 416 13.16 31.18 -0.71
C LEU A 416 12.85 29.96 0.14
N GLY A 417 13.89 29.44 0.78
CA GLY A 417 13.76 28.47 1.85
C GLY A 417 13.12 29.09 3.10
N PRO A 418 13.08 28.37 4.23
CA PRO A 418 12.52 28.86 5.48
C PRO A 418 13.08 30.24 5.88
N ALA A 419 12.21 31.18 6.25
CA ALA A 419 12.58 32.55 6.65
C ALA A 419 13.11 32.65 8.09
N GLY A 420 13.35 31.50 8.74
CA GLY A 420 13.76 31.39 10.14
C GLY A 420 12.94 30.34 10.88
N THR A 421 12.87 30.48 12.21
CA THR A 421 12.09 29.60 13.10
C THR A 421 11.37 30.42 14.16
N LEU A 422 10.16 29.99 14.54
CA LEU A 422 9.50 30.53 15.73
C LEU A 422 10.21 29.99 16.97
N HIS A 423 10.45 30.88 17.95
CA HIS A 423 11.14 30.55 19.18
C HIS A 423 10.12 30.20 20.28
N ALA A 424 10.19 28.99 20.82
CA ALA A 424 9.49 28.59 22.04
C ALA A 424 10.26 29.10 23.29
N ASP A 425 9.84 28.69 24.49
CA ASP A 425 10.57 29.02 25.72
C ASP A 425 12.05 28.54 25.66
N LYS A 426 12.92 29.11 26.50
CA LYS A 426 14.37 28.90 26.44
C LYS A 426 14.82 27.55 27.03
N LYS A 427 13.92 26.80 27.68
CA LYS A 427 14.22 25.47 28.27
C LYS A 427 13.13 24.41 28.03
N PRO A 428 12.56 24.25 26.83
CA PRO A 428 11.55 23.21 26.61
C PRO A 428 12.26 21.85 26.64
N GLN A 429 11.74 20.92 27.43
CA GLN A 429 12.16 19.51 27.38
C GLN A 429 10.99 18.69 26.87
N ASP A 430 11.21 17.97 25.77
CA ASP A 430 10.23 17.08 25.14
C ASP A 430 8.86 17.74 24.88
N SER A 431 8.83 19.04 24.58
CA SER A 431 7.59 19.83 24.49
C SER A 431 6.76 19.56 23.24
N ARG A 432 7.39 19.05 22.17
CA ARG A 432 6.81 18.90 20.84
C ARG A 432 6.15 20.19 20.32
N PHE A 433 6.82 21.31 20.50
CA PHE A 433 6.36 22.60 19.98
C PHE A 433 6.07 22.53 18.47
N GLY A 434 4.89 23.02 18.07
CA GLY A 434 4.41 22.91 16.69
C GLY A 434 3.56 21.67 16.41
N TYR A 435 3.13 20.93 17.45
CA TYR A 435 2.26 19.76 17.28
C TYR A 435 0.88 20.11 16.73
N ALA A 436 0.41 21.32 17.03
CA ALA A 436 -0.82 21.90 16.49
C ALA A 436 -0.59 23.37 16.17
N LEU A 437 -1.16 23.84 15.06
CA LEU A 437 -1.08 25.23 14.62
C LEU A 437 -2.49 25.76 14.34
N ALA A 438 -2.74 27.03 14.65
CA ALA A 438 -3.96 27.71 14.25
C ALA A 438 -3.66 29.16 13.88
N ALA A 439 -4.05 29.55 12.66
CA ALA A 439 -4.23 30.95 12.31
C ALA A 439 -5.47 31.46 13.03
N VAL A 440 -5.34 32.57 13.75
CA VAL A 440 -6.42 33.19 14.50
C VAL A 440 -6.57 34.65 14.05
N PRO A 441 -7.77 35.22 14.14
CA PRO A 441 -7.94 36.65 13.93
C PRO A 441 -7.03 37.45 14.84
N ASP A 442 -6.70 38.67 14.41
CA ASP A 442 -5.99 39.69 15.19
C ASP A 442 -6.46 39.74 16.66
N LEU A 443 -5.59 39.31 17.59
CA LEU A 443 -5.90 39.23 19.02
C LEU A 443 -5.53 40.50 19.77
N ASN A 444 -4.58 41.29 19.25
CA ASN A 444 -4.07 42.52 19.86
C ASN A 444 -4.65 43.80 19.22
N HIS A 445 -5.54 43.66 18.25
CA HIS A 445 -6.19 44.74 17.52
C HIS A 445 -5.23 45.68 16.77
N ASP A 446 -4.13 45.14 16.23
CA ASP A 446 -3.16 45.91 15.45
C ASP A 446 -3.40 45.88 13.93
N GLY A 447 -4.44 45.17 13.50
CA GLY A 447 -4.84 44.99 12.11
C GLY A 447 -4.20 43.79 11.43
N LEU A 448 -3.39 42.98 12.13
CA LEU A 448 -2.72 41.81 11.59
C LEU A 448 -3.18 40.53 12.29
N ASN A 449 -3.46 39.48 11.52
CA ASN A 449 -3.84 38.17 12.05
C ASN A 449 -2.65 37.48 12.73
N ASP A 450 -2.97 36.68 13.75
CA ASP A 450 -2.02 36.06 14.66
C ASP A 450 -1.98 34.54 14.50
N VAL A 451 -1.03 33.89 15.19
CA VAL A 451 -0.92 32.44 15.24
C VAL A 451 -0.81 31.93 16.67
N VAL A 452 -1.49 30.81 16.90
CA VAL A 452 -1.38 30.00 18.11
C VAL A 452 -0.63 28.71 17.80
N VAL A 453 0.35 28.36 18.64
CA VAL A 453 1.17 27.15 18.52
C VAL A 453 1.06 26.29 19.77
N GLY A 454 0.71 25.01 19.60
CA GLY A 454 0.64 24.04 20.69
C GLY A 454 1.95 23.31 20.97
N ALA A 455 2.23 23.08 22.25
CA ALA A 455 3.33 22.27 22.76
C ALA A 455 2.79 21.29 23.84
N PRO A 456 2.06 20.24 23.44
CA PRO A 456 1.22 19.45 24.35
C PRO A 456 2.01 18.63 25.37
N LEU A 457 3.31 18.39 25.13
CA LEU A 457 4.13 17.58 26.01
C LEU A 457 5.00 18.41 26.96
N GLU A 458 4.92 19.74 26.84
CA GLU A 458 5.68 20.64 27.68
C GLU A 458 5.37 20.44 29.17
N ASP A 459 6.34 20.78 30.02
CA ASP A 459 6.14 20.83 31.46
C ASP A 459 5.74 19.46 32.07
N GLY A 460 6.24 18.38 31.48
CA GLY A 460 5.94 17.01 31.89
C GLY A 460 4.52 16.60 31.50
N HIS A 461 4.16 16.79 30.22
CA HIS A 461 2.85 16.47 29.66
C HIS A 461 1.69 17.32 30.20
N ARG A 462 1.96 18.48 30.81
CA ARG A 462 0.90 19.45 31.17
C ARG A 462 0.46 20.26 29.96
N GLY A 463 1.37 20.46 29.02
CA GLY A 463 1.14 21.18 27.79
C GLY A 463 1.23 22.70 27.95
N ALA A 464 1.61 23.36 26.86
CA ALA A 464 1.66 24.81 26.74
C ALA A 464 1.07 25.25 25.38
N VAL A 465 0.68 26.52 25.34
CA VAL A 465 0.17 27.19 24.14
C VAL A 465 0.88 28.53 24.04
N TYR A 466 1.37 28.84 22.85
CA TYR A 466 2.15 30.04 22.57
C TYR A 466 1.42 30.92 21.55
N ILE A 467 1.39 32.22 21.78
CA ILE A 467 0.77 33.22 20.88
C ILE A 467 1.87 34.04 20.20
N TYR A 468 1.83 34.09 18.87
CA TYR A 468 2.74 34.87 18.03
C TYR A 468 1.95 35.93 17.26
N HIS A 469 2.35 37.19 17.39
CA HIS A 469 1.67 38.26 16.68
C HIS A 469 2.13 38.39 15.23
N GLY A 470 1.20 38.80 14.38
CA GLY A 470 1.43 39.22 13.00
C GLY A 470 2.49 40.32 12.87
N ALA A 471 3.16 40.36 11.74
CA ALA A 471 4.03 41.45 11.33
C ALA A 471 3.85 41.68 9.81
N PRO A 472 4.14 42.87 9.25
CA PRO A 472 3.95 43.12 7.83
C PRO A 472 4.60 42.03 6.94
N GLY A 473 3.76 41.23 6.26
CA GLY A 473 4.15 40.12 5.40
C GLY A 473 4.72 38.87 6.09
N THR A 474 4.66 38.75 7.42
CA THR A 474 5.20 37.59 8.18
C THR A 474 4.68 37.55 9.63
N LEU A 475 5.39 36.86 10.52
CA LEU A 475 5.13 36.78 11.96
C LEU A 475 6.34 37.24 12.76
N LEU A 476 6.11 37.76 13.96
CA LEU A 476 7.20 37.98 14.92
C LEU A 476 7.77 36.63 15.39
N PRO A 477 9.10 36.45 15.45
CA PRO A 477 9.70 35.15 15.80
C PRO A 477 9.60 34.80 17.29
N HIS A 478 9.28 35.76 18.15
CA HIS A 478 9.15 35.57 19.59
C HIS A 478 7.69 35.61 20.01
N TYR A 479 7.29 34.62 20.80
CA TYR A 479 5.96 34.57 21.39
C TYR A 479 5.75 35.76 22.33
N LYS A 480 4.49 36.14 22.50
CA LYS A 480 4.04 37.23 23.36
C LYS A 480 3.36 36.73 24.62
N GLN A 481 2.76 35.55 24.53
CA GLN A 481 2.10 34.86 25.62
C GLN A 481 2.28 33.36 25.49
#